data_AF-A0A356MQ06-F1
#
_entry.id   AF-A0A356MQ06-F1
#
_cell.length_a   1.000
_cell.length_b   1.000
_cell.length_c   1.000
_cell.angle_alpha   90.00
_cell.angle_beta   90.00
_cell.angle_gamma   90.00
#
_symmetry.space_group_name_H-M   'P 1'
#
loop_
_entity.id
_entity.type
_entity.pdbx_description
1 polymer ?
#
loop_
_entity_poly.entity_id
_entity_poly.type
_entity_poly.pdbx_seq_one_letter_code
_entity_poly.pdbx_strand_id
1 'polypeptide(L)' 'MGANAFKIGDKVRFLNEVGEGKVTAVQEDGQILVEDNNGFEYPHFPKDLIPI' A
#
# COMPACT_ATOMS: atom_id res chain seq x y z
N MET A 1 3.38 4.79 19.09
CA MET A 1 2.52 3.75 18.50
C MET A 1 1.81 4.40 17.31
N GLY A 2 1.87 3.95 16.06
CA GLY A 2 2.44 2.73 15.51
C GLY A 2 3.17 3.03 14.20
N ALA A 3 4.39 2.54 14.11
CA ALA A 3 5.02 2.29 12.82
C ALA A 3 4.32 1.03 12.27
N ASN A 4 3.19 1.22 11.58
CA ASN A 4 2.64 0.15 10.76
C ASN A 4 3.56 0.02 9.55
N ALA A 5 4.65 -0.73 9.74
CA ALA A 5 5.47 -1.20 8.64
C ALA A 5 4.56 -2.07 7.78
N PHE A 6 4.11 -1.52 6.65
CA PHE A 6 3.30 -2.23 5.66
C PHE A 6 3.93 -3.60 5.38
N LYS A 7 3.13 -4.66 5.49
CA LYS A 7 3.59 -6.02 5.17
C LYS A 7 2.96 -6.49 3.88
N ILE A 8 3.69 -7.34 3.17
CA ILE A 8 3.16 -8.05 2.01
C ILE A 8 1.93 -8.85 2.46
N GLY A 9 0.79 -8.57 1.85
CA GLY A 9 -0.50 -9.15 2.20
C GLY A 9 -1.46 -8.17 2.87
N ASP A 10 -0.97 -7.07 3.43
CA ASP A 10 -1.82 -6.08 4.11
C ASP A 10 -2.72 -5.38 3.10
N LYS A 11 -3.98 -5.18 3.49
CA LYS A 11 -4.88 -4.34 2.73
C LYS A 11 -4.67 -2.89 3.13
N VAL A 12 -4.65 -2.03 2.12
CA VAL A 12 -4.46 -0.59 2.27
C VAL A 12 -5.51 0.13 1.47
N ARG A 13 -5.93 1.27 1.97
CA ARG A 13 -6.80 2.21 1.28
C ARG A 13 -6.00 3.43 0.89
N PHE A 14 -6.24 3.96 -0.30
CA PHE A 14 -5.60 5.18 -0.73
C PHE A 14 -6.20 6.40 -0.01
N LEU A 15 -5.35 7.31 0.45
CA LEU A 15 -5.78 8.53 1.15
C LEU A 15 -6.52 9.51 0.22
N ASN A 16 -6.08 9.59 -1.04
CA ASN A 16 -6.51 10.62 -2.00
C ASN A 16 -7.59 10.13 -2.97
N GLU A 17 -7.98 8.86 -2.93
CA GLU A 17 -8.95 8.27 -3.86
C GLU A 17 -9.83 7.21 -3.18
N VAL A 18 -10.99 6.95 -3.79
CA VAL A 18 -11.88 5.87 -3.35
C VAL A 18 -11.41 4.59 -4.04
N GLY A 19 -10.39 3.97 -3.46
CA GLY A 19 -9.82 2.71 -3.93
C GLY A 19 -9.11 1.98 -2.79
N GLU A 20 -9.08 0.66 -2.89
CA GLU A 20 -8.38 -0.23 -1.98
C GLU A 20 -7.42 -1.08 -2.79
N GLY A 21 -6.27 -1.36 -2.20
CA GLY A 21 -5.33 -2.28 -2.77
C GLY A 21 -4.67 -3.14 -1.71
N LYS A 22 -3.81 -4.03 -2.16
CA LYS A 22 -3.10 -4.98 -1.31
C LYS A 22 -1.60 -4.80 -1.50
N VAL A 23 -0.87 -4.68 -0.39
CA VAL A 23 0.58 -4.58 -0.43
C VAL A 23 1.16 -5.88 -0.98
N THR A 24 1.90 -5.81 -2.07
CA THR A 24 2.58 -6.95 -2.68
C THR A 24 4.08 -6.92 -2.44
N ALA A 25 4.67 -5.74 -2.32
CA ALA A 25 6.08 -5.58 -2.01
C ALA A 25 6.37 -4.24 -1.32
N VAL A 26 7.50 -4.20 -0.60
CA VAL A 26 8.04 -2.99 0.03
C VAL A 26 9.41 -2.76 -0.57
N GLN A 27 9.58 -1.65 -1.27
CA GLN A 27 10.84 -1.28 -1.89
C GLN A 27 11.80 -0.69 -0.86
N GLU A 28 13.10 -0.88 -1.07
CA GLU A 28 14.16 -0.31 -0.21
C GLU A 28 14.17 1.22 -0.23
N ASP A 29 13.67 1.84 -1.30
CA ASP A 29 13.46 3.29 -1.42
C ASP A 29 12.34 3.83 -0.51
N GLY A 30 11.63 2.95 0.19
CA GLY A 30 10.52 3.28 1.10
C GLY A 30 9.16 3.40 0.40
N GLN A 31 9.07 3.02 -0.87
CA GLN A 31 7.80 2.92 -1.61
C GLN A 31 7.15 1.55 -1.39
N ILE A 32 5.82 1.51 -1.36
CA ILE A 32 5.03 0.30 -1.17
C ILE A 32 4.35 -0.03 -2.50
N LEU A 33 4.61 -1.22 -3.03
CA LEU A 33 3.88 -1.74 -4.18
C LEU A 33 2.52 -2.24 -3.71
N VAL A 34 1.48 -1.71 -4.32
CA VAL A 34 0.09 -2.02 -4.02
C VAL A 34 -0.57 -2.58 -5.27
N GLU A 35 -1.10 -3.78 -5.18
CA GLU A 35 -1.91 -4.44 -6.19
C GLU A 35 -3.38 -4.01 -6.04
N ASP A 36 -3.94 -3.46 -7.11
CA ASP A 36 -5.35 -3.09 -7.18
C ASP A 36 -6.23 -4.29 -7.57
N ASN A 37 -7.56 -4.13 -7.60
CA ASN A 37 -8.50 -5.22 -7.88
C ASN A 37 -8.31 -5.86 -9.26
N ASN A 38 -7.68 -5.13 -10.18
CA ASN A 38 -7.38 -5.59 -11.53
C ASN A 38 -6.09 -6.43 -11.62
N GLY A 39 -5.35 -6.61 -10.52
CA GLY A 39 -4.07 -7.32 -10.50
C GLY A 39 -2.89 -6.50 -11.06
N PHE A 40 -3.02 -5.17 -11.05
CA PHE A 40 -1.93 -4.26 -11.42
C PHE A 40 -1.27 -3.70 -10.17
N GLU A 41 0.06 -3.72 -10.16
CA GLU A 41 0.88 -3.22 -9.05
C GLU A 41 1.37 -1.80 -9.34
N TYR A 42 1.08 -0.88 -8.43
CA TYR A 42 1.54 0.50 -8.50
C TYR A 42 2.37 0.84 -7.25
N PRO A 43 3.49 1.57 -7.42
CA PRO A 43 4.25 2.06 -6.28
C PRO A 43 3.56 3.28 -5.68
N HIS A 44 3.25 3.20 -4.39
CA HIS A 44 2.67 4.28 -3.59
C HIS A 44 3.56 4.61 -2.40
N PHE A 45 3.53 5.87 -1.95
CA PHE A 45 4.22 6.22 -0.72
C PHE A 45 3.40 5.78 0.50
N PRO A 46 4.07 5.34 1.58
CA PRO A 46 3.40 4.91 2.82
C PRO A 46 2.54 6.01 3.46
N LYS A 47 2.83 7.29 3.18
CA LYS A 47 2.03 8.44 3.63
C LYS A 47 0.66 8.56 2.94
N ASP A 48 0.53 7.99 1.73
CA ASP A 48 -0.67 8.06 0.90
C ASP A 48 -1.52 6.79 1.05
N LEU A 49 -1.09 5.86 1.90
CA LEU A 49 -1.74 4.59 2.19
C LEU A 49 -2.20 4.52 3.63
N ILE A 50 -3.42 4.04 3.83
CA ILE A 50 -4.02 3.81 5.14
C ILE A 50 -4.20 2.30 5.31
N PRO A 51 -3.47 1.64 6.24
CA PRO A 51 -3.69 0.22 6.53
C PRO A 51 -5.07 0.01 7.18
N ILE A 52 -5.78 -1.05 6.77
CA ILE A 52 -7.12 -1.43 7.25
C ILE A 52 -7.15 -2.80 7.92
#